data_AF-A0A821RYI7-F1
#
_entry.id   AF-A0A821RYI7-F1
#
_cell.length_a   1.000
_cell.length_b   1.000
_cell.length_c   1.000
_cell.angle_alpha   90.00
_cell.angle_beta   90.00
_cell.angle_gamma   90.00
#
_symmetry.space_group_name_H-M   'P 1'
#
loop_
_entity.id
_entity.type
_entity.pdbx_description
1 polymer ?
#
loop_
_entity_poly.entity_id
_entity_poly.type
_entity_poly.pdbx_seq_one_letter_code
_entity_poly.pdbx_strand_id
1 'polypeptide(L)'
;MKEITQEIRIDDMTCDNCVQTIESTISKLDGIRSIKVLLEDKLGIVVYNSNIININDILKCINDLGFTTELKQLIKNNKVDVELGGISDENIPIAIERISSIEGVLSVNFPLKNDSIHVEIFYNKNQIDPYTLYQKIQSIGYKVNPKLENITQAYLRIQGMHCNSCVMNITQTIEDLPGIHHIKVSFDDQSANILYDSNIIKLSIIIQEIEKLDFQVAVSTISDEDKSKDYINNSDIQLLSG
;
A
#
# COMPACT_ATOMS: atom_id res chain seq x y z
N MET A 1 13.63 -21.59 -1.88
CA MET A 1 12.49 -22.17 -2.62
C MET A 1 11.35 -21.16 -2.58
N LYS A 2 10.62 -20.94 -3.68
CA LYS A 2 9.52 -19.97 -3.74
C LYS A 2 8.17 -20.69 -3.67
N GLU A 3 7.83 -21.11 -2.46
CA GLU A 3 6.50 -21.64 -2.15
C GLU A 3 5.49 -20.49 -2.09
N ILE A 4 4.33 -20.68 -2.73
CA ILE A 4 3.22 -19.73 -2.76
C ILE A 4 1.98 -20.43 -2.23
N THR A 5 1.27 -19.77 -1.33
CA THR A 5 -0.07 -20.17 -0.88
C THR A 5 -1.11 -19.39 -1.69
N GLN A 6 -2.06 -20.09 -2.28
CA GLN A 6 -3.14 -19.50 -3.07
C GLN A 6 -4.51 -19.99 -2.58
N GLU A 7 -5.43 -19.05 -2.43
CA GLU A 7 -6.86 -19.32 -2.29
C GLU A 7 -7.54 -19.35 -3.66
N ILE A 8 -8.34 -20.39 -3.90
CA ILE A 8 -9.10 -20.63 -5.13
C ILE A 8 -10.56 -20.75 -4.72
N ARG A 9 -11.43 -19.92 -5.28
CA ARG A 9 -12.87 -20.15 -5.17
C ARG A 9 -13.24 -21.30 -6.09
N ILE A 10 -13.94 -22.29 -5.56
CA ILE A 10 -14.36 -23.47 -6.31
C ILE A 10 -15.88 -23.58 -6.18
N ASP A 11 -16.59 -23.32 -7.28
CA ASP A 11 -18.03 -23.52 -7.36
C ASP A 11 -18.35 -24.95 -7.86
N ASP A 12 -19.64 -25.30 -7.92
CA ASP A 12 -20.17 -26.60 -8.36
C ASP A 12 -19.81 -27.82 -7.49
N MET A 13 -19.08 -27.64 -6.39
CA MET A 13 -18.94 -28.66 -5.36
C MET A 13 -20.26 -28.85 -4.61
N THR A 14 -20.75 -30.09 -4.56
CA THR A 14 -22.04 -30.42 -3.93
C THR A 14 -21.94 -31.46 -2.81
N CYS A 15 -20.78 -32.09 -2.64
CA CYS A 15 -20.57 -33.13 -1.63
C CYS A 15 -19.08 -33.35 -1.31
N ASP A 16 -18.80 -34.06 -0.22
CA ASP A 16 -17.44 -34.42 0.20
C ASP A 16 -16.67 -35.24 -0.85
N ASN A 17 -17.37 -35.99 -1.70
CA ASN A 17 -16.72 -36.72 -2.79
C ASN A 17 -16.11 -35.76 -3.84
N CYS A 18 -16.71 -34.58 -4.05
CA CYS A 18 -16.12 -33.53 -4.90
C CYS A 18 -14.79 -33.04 -4.30
N VAL A 19 -14.80 -32.75 -2.99
CA VAL A 19 -13.62 -32.31 -2.22
C VAL A 19 -12.48 -33.33 -2.35
N GLN A 20 -12.76 -34.61 -2.10
CA GLN A 20 -11.76 -35.68 -2.18
C GLN A 20 -11.20 -35.86 -3.59
N THR A 21 -12.05 -35.73 -4.63
CA THR A 21 -11.62 -35.82 -6.02
C THR A 21 -10.63 -34.72 -6.37
N ILE A 22 -10.90 -33.48 -5.95
CA ILE A 22 -10.02 -32.34 -6.15
C ILE A 22 -8.71 -32.52 -5.36
N GLU A 23 -8.78 -32.76 -4.04
CA GLU A 23 -7.60 -32.90 -3.19
C GLU A 23 -6.69 -34.04 -3.68
N SER A 24 -7.25 -35.19 -4.04
CA SER A 24 -6.47 -36.36 -4.51
C SER A 24 -5.88 -36.22 -5.91
N THR A 25 -6.45 -35.36 -6.75
CA THR A 25 -5.93 -35.09 -8.10
C THR A 25 -4.83 -34.02 -8.03
N ILE A 26 -5.12 -32.89 -7.37
CA ILE A 26 -4.18 -31.76 -7.29
C ILE A 26 -2.94 -32.13 -6.48
N SER A 27 -3.06 -32.90 -5.40
CA SER A 27 -1.89 -33.34 -4.61
C SER A 27 -0.86 -34.19 -5.39
N LYS A 28 -1.23 -34.74 -6.55
CA LYS A 28 -0.34 -35.54 -7.42
C LYS A 28 0.41 -34.72 -8.46
N LEU A 29 0.08 -33.45 -8.63
CA LEU A 29 0.76 -32.59 -9.60
C LEU A 29 2.16 -32.24 -9.11
N ASP A 30 3.15 -32.33 -10.00
CA ASP A 30 4.52 -31.94 -9.69
C ASP A 30 4.60 -30.46 -9.29
N GLY A 31 5.21 -30.19 -8.15
CA GLY A 31 5.31 -28.84 -7.59
C GLY A 31 4.22 -28.48 -6.58
N ILE A 32 3.22 -29.34 -6.33
CA ILE A 32 2.26 -29.15 -5.24
C ILE A 32 2.86 -29.64 -3.91
N ARG A 33 2.83 -28.78 -2.90
CA ARG A 33 3.25 -29.09 -1.53
C ARG A 33 2.07 -29.58 -0.69
N SER A 34 0.93 -28.91 -0.81
CA SER A 34 -0.32 -29.31 -0.16
C SER A 34 -1.53 -28.67 -0.85
N ILE A 35 -2.69 -29.29 -0.67
CA ILE A 35 -4.01 -28.77 -1.07
C ILE A 35 -5.01 -29.10 0.04
N LYS A 36 -5.83 -28.13 0.41
CA LYS A 36 -6.97 -28.31 1.30
C LYS A 36 -8.21 -27.69 0.67
N VAL A 37 -9.32 -28.41 0.62
CA VAL A 37 -10.59 -27.91 0.13
C VAL A 37 -11.61 -27.87 1.26
N LEU A 38 -12.34 -26.76 1.35
CA LEU A 38 -13.38 -26.46 2.33
C LEU A 38 -14.70 -26.30 1.58
N LEU A 39 -15.58 -27.30 1.71
CA LEU A 39 -16.85 -27.35 0.98
C LEU A 39 -17.79 -26.21 1.36
N GLU A 40 -17.91 -25.95 2.67
CA GLU A 40 -18.81 -24.92 3.22
C GLU A 40 -18.43 -23.51 2.72
N ASP A 41 -17.13 -23.24 2.61
CA ASP A 41 -16.59 -21.95 2.17
C ASP A 41 -16.42 -21.82 0.66
N LYS A 42 -16.68 -22.91 -0.09
CA LYS A 42 -16.39 -23.02 -1.53
C LYS A 42 -14.94 -22.63 -1.87
N LEU A 43 -14.00 -23.12 -1.05
CA LEU A 43 -12.62 -22.63 -1.03
C LEU A 43 -11.62 -23.78 -1.17
N GLY A 44 -10.60 -23.60 -2.02
CA GLY A 44 -9.40 -24.42 -2.08
C GLY A 44 -8.17 -23.60 -1.69
N ILE A 45 -7.35 -24.12 -0.78
CA ILE A 45 -6.08 -23.52 -0.34
C ILE A 45 -4.95 -24.43 -0.82
N VAL A 46 -4.16 -23.95 -1.78
CA VAL A 46 -3.05 -24.71 -2.37
C VAL A 46 -1.71 -24.07 -2.03
N VAL A 47 -0.74 -24.88 -1.60
CA VAL A 47 0.66 -24.48 -1.44
C VAL A 47 1.45 -25.14 -2.55
N TYR A 48 2.13 -24.34 -3.38
CA TYR A 48 2.85 -24.85 -4.55
C TYR A 48 4.16 -24.11 -4.81
N ASN A 49 5.08 -24.77 -5.49
CA ASN A 49 6.33 -24.21 -5.94
C ASN A 49 6.14 -23.56 -7.31
N SER A 50 6.15 -22.23 -7.33
CA SER A 50 5.97 -21.42 -8.55
C SER A 50 7.08 -21.55 -9.59
N ASN A 51 8.20 -22.21 -9.27
CA ASN A 51 9.23 -22.53 -10.24
C ASN A 51 8.94 -23.84 -11.02
N ILE A 52 7.97 -24.65 -10.57
CA ILE A 52 7.65 -25.96 -11.16
C ILE A 52 6.28 -25.93 -11.84
N ILE A 53 5.28 -25.33 -11.20
CA ILE A 53 3.90 -25.29 -11.69
C ILE A 53 3.31 -23.88 -11.56
N ASN A 54 2.52 -23.47 -12.55
CA ASN A 54 1.82 -22.19 -12.54
C ASN A 54 0.40 -22.36 -11.98
N ILE A 55 -0.13 -21.33 -11.32
CA ILE A 55 -1.49 -21.31 -10.81
C ILE A 55 -2.53 -21.58 -11.91
N ASN A 56 -2.30 -21.10 -13.13
CA ASN A 56 -3.21 -21.33 -14.25
C ASN A 56 -3.35 -22.82 -14.59
N ASP A 57 -2.28 -23.61 -14.43
CA ASP A 57 -2.32 -25.06 -14.68
C ASP A 57 -3.11 -25.79 -13.59
N ILE A 58 -3.02 -25.32 -12.35
CA ILE A 58 -3.80 -25.82 -11.21
C ILE A 58 -5.29 -25.54 -11.45
N LEU A 59 -5.66 -24.29 -11.79
CA LEU A 59 -7.04 -23.90 -12.09
C LEU A 59 -7.61 -24.71 -13.26
N LYS A 60 -6.82 -24.85 -14.33
CA LYS A 60 -7.21 -25.65 -15.49
C LYS A 60 -7.49 -27.10 -15.09
N CYS A 61 -6.63 -27.71 -14.27
CA CYS A 61 -6.84 -29.07 -13.80
C CYS A 61 -8.16 -29.21 -13.03
N ILE A 62 -8.51 -28.25 -12.16
CA ILE A 62 -9.79 -28.27 -11.44
C ILE A 62 -10.98 -28.03 -12.39
N ASN A 63 -10.85 -27.13 -13.37
CA ASN A 63 -11.86 -26.91 -14.41
C ASN A 63 -12.08 -28.16 -15.28
N ASP A 64 -11.01 -28.88 -15.64
CA ASP A 64 -11.06 -30.12 -16.42
C ASP A 64 -11.75 -31.26 -15.65
N LEU A 65 -11.83 -31.18 -14.32
CA LEU A 65 -12.63 -32.08 -13.48
C LEU A 65 -14.13 -31.70 -13.45
N GLY A 66 -14.52 -30.59 -14.08
CA GLY A 66 -15.90 -30.12 -14.18
C GLY A 66 -16.33 -29.14 -13.09
N PHE A 67 -15.39 -28.54 -12.35
CA PHE A 67 -15.69 -27.52 -11.34
C PHE A 67 -15.31 -26.13 -11.82
N THR A 68 -16.19 -25.15 -11.64
CA THR A 68 -15.83 -23.76 -11.97
C THR A 68 -14.86 -23.20 -10.94
N THR A 69 -13.69 -22.75 -11.40
CA THR A 69 -12.72 -22.07 -10.55
C THR A 69 -12.58 -20.60 -10.89
N GLU A 70 -12.50 -19.80 -9.83
CA GLU A 70 -12.06 -18.43 -9.91
C GLU A 70 -10.90 -18.26 -8.95
N LEU A 71 -9.84 -17.58 -9.39
CA LEU A 71 -8.90 -17.07 -8.41
C LEU A 71 -9.66 -16.05 -7.58
N LYS A 72 -9.96 -16.43 -6.34
CA LYS A 72 -9.96 -15.45 -5.25
C LYS A 72 -8.62 -14.77 -5.43
N GLN A 73 -8.65 -13.51 -5.89
CA GLN A 73 -7.46 -12.85 -6.42
C GLN A 73 -6.27 -13.25 -5.55
N LEU A 74 -5.10 -13.54 -6.14
CA LEU A 74 -3.89 -13.11 -5.46
C LEU A 74 -4.22 -11.68 -5.10
N ILE A 75 -4.62 -11.42 -3.87
CA ILE A 75 -4.58 -10.06 -3.42
C ILE A 75 -3.10 -9.81 -3.60
N LYS A 76 -2.74 -8.98 -4.58
CA LYS A 76 -1.40 -8.42 -4.64
C LYS A 76 -1.37 -7.60 -3.37
N ASN A 77 -1.12 -8.28 -2.25
CA ASN A 77 -1.12 -7.72 -0.94
C ASN A 77 0.01 -6.73 -1.03
N ASN A 78 -0.37 -5.47 -1.15
CA ASN A 78 0.62 -4.43 -1.11
C ASN A 78 1.06 -4.44 0.34
N LYS A 79 2.37 -4.56 0.52
CA LYS A 79 2.97 -4.61 1.83
C LYS A 79 3.58 -3.25 2.07
N VAL A 80 3.28 -2.67 3.21
CA VAL A 80 4.11 -1.60 3.78
C VAL A 80 4.83 -2.15 4.98
N ASP A 81 6.08 -1.72 5.12
CA ASP A 81 6.91 -1.94 6.31
C ASP A 81 7.08 -0.57 6.96
N VAL A 82 6.61 -0.44 8.19
CA VAL A 82 6.61 0.84 8.91
C VAL A 82 7.04 0.64 10.35
N GLU A 83 7.64 1.67 10.91
CA GLU A 83 7.85 1.76 12.35
C GLU A 83 6.63 2.41 13.01
N LEU A 84 6.13 1.80 14.07
CA LEU A 84 5.09 2.38 14.92
C LEU A 84 5.70 3.01 16.17
N GLY A 85 5.51 4.31 16.34
CA GLY A 85 5.82 5.00 17.60
C GLY A 85 4.67 4.84 18.61
N GLY A 86 5.03 4.69 19.88
CA GLY A 86 4.07 4.46 20.98
C GLY A 86 3.69 2.99 21.18
N ILE A 87 4.31 2.07 20.46
CA ILE A 87 4.13 0.62 20.63
C ILE A 87 5.09 0.08 21.71
N SER A 88 4.61 -0.88 22.48
CA SER A 88 5.34 -1.67 23.47
C SER A 88 4.86 -3.13 23.39
N ASP A 89 5.66 -4.07 23.88
CA ASP A 89 5.34 -5.50 23.76
C ASP A 89 3.96 -5.85 24.35
N GLU A 90 3.56 -5.19 25.45
CA GLU A 90 2.24 -5.42 26.06
C GLU A 90 1.05 -4.93 25.22
N ASN A 91 1.26 -3.98 24.30
CA ASN A 91 0.18 -3.37 23.52
C ASN A 91 0.12 -3.84 22.06
N ILE A 92 1.03 -4.73 21.63
CA ILE A 92 1.02 -5.35 20.30
C ILE A 92 -0.33 -6.00 19.96
N PRO A 93 -0.96 -6.83 20.82
CA PRO A 93 -2.24 -7.46 20.47
C PRO A 93 -3.34 -6.44 20.19
N ILE A 94 -3.36 -5.33 20.94
CA ILE A 94 -4.31 -4.23 20.77
C ILE A 94 -4.01 -3.48 19.47
N ALA A 95 -2.74 -3.25 19.14
CA ALA A 95 -2.36 -2.62 17.88
C ALA A 95 -2.79 -3.47 16.68
N ILE A 96 -2.57 -4.80 16.74
CA ILE A 96 -3.02 -5.74 15.70
C ILE A 96 -4.54 -5.65 15.52
N GLU A 97 -5.32 -5.71 16.61
CA GLU A 97 -6.78 -5.63 16.55
C GLU A 97 -7.25 -4.31 15.91
N ARG A 98 -6.71 -3.19 16.37
CA ARG A 98 -7.13 -1.85 15.93
C ARG A 98 -6.73 -1.56 14.48
N ILE A 99 -5.52 -1.94 14.08
CA ILE A 99 -5.05 -1.76 12.69
C ILE A 99 -5.79 -2.72 11.76
N SER A 100 -6.03 -3.96 12.16
CA SER A 100 -6.80 -4.93 11.35
C SER A 100 -8.26 -4.52 11.16
N SER A 101 -8.81 -3.68 12.05
CA SER A 101 -10.17 -3.13 11.93
C SER A 101 -10.28 -1.99 10.91
N ILE A 102 -9.16 -1.51 10.35
CA ILE A 102 -9.17 -0.50 9.30
C ILE A 102 -9.63 -1.14 7.99
N GLU A 103 -10.72 -0.63 7.42
CA GLU A 103 -11.20 -1.08 6.10
C GLU A 103 -10.10 -0.98 5.05
N GLY A 104 -9.85 -2.10 4.35
CA GLY A 104 -8.78 -2.25 3.36
C GLY A 104 -7.51 -2.92 3.90
N VAL A 105 -7.34 -3.04 5.22
CA VAL A 105 -6.28 -3.86 5.84
C VAL A 105 -6.67 -5.33 5.79
N LEU A 106 -5.70 -6.18 5.48
CA LEU A 106 -5.88 -7.61 5.27
C LEU A 106 -5.18 -8.42 6.35
N SER A 107 -3.97 -8.02 6.72
CA SER A 107 -3.25 -8.59 7.87
C SER A 107 -2.19 -7.63 8.38
N VAL A 108 -1.85 -7.83 9.66
CA VAL A 108 -0.84 -7.07 10.40
C VAL A 108 0.11 -8.08 11.02
N ASN A 109 1.41 -7.95 10.76
CA ASN A 109 2.42 -8.88 11.23
C ASN A 109 3.56 -8.10 11.92
N PHE A 110 3.86 -8.47 13.16
CA PHE A 110 5.03 -7.98 13.89
C PHE A 110 6.14 -9.02 13.77
N PRO A 111 7.26 -8.73 13.08
CA PRO A 111 8.35 -9.67 12.92
C PRO A 111 8.91 -10.12 14.28
N LEU A 112 9.12 -11.42 14.46
CA LEU A 112 9.54 -12.04 15.73
C LEU A 112 10.96 -11.66 16.23
N LYS A 113 11.66 -10.72 15.57
CA LYS A 113 13.03 -10.31 15.95
C LYS A 113 12.98 -9.00 16.72
N ASN A 114 13.47 -8.98 17.97
CA ASN A 114 14.00 -7.90 18.83
C ASN A 114 13.65 -6.40 18.55
N ASP A 115 12.62 -6.13 17.79
CA ASP A 115 12.34 -4.87 17.13
C ASP A 115 10.82 -4.77 16.91
N SER A 116 10.10 -4.74 18.04
CA SER A 116 8.64 -4.69 18.13
C SER A 116 8.03 -3.41 17.55
N ILE A 117 8.85 -2.47 17.08
CA ILE A 117 8.37 -1.25 16.43
C ILE A 117 8.08 -1.46 14.94
N HIS A 118 8.73 -2.43 14.28
CA HIS A 118 8.49 -2.73 12.88
C HIS A 118 7.22 -3.56 12.70
N VAL A 119 6.36 -3.13 11.78
CA VAL A 119 5.13 -3.83 11.43
C VAL A 119 4.99 -3.96 9.92
N GLU A 120 4.68 -5.15 9.47
CA GLU A 120 4.28 -5.42 8.10
C GLU A 120 2.76 -5.38 8.01
N ILE A 121 2.24 -4.46 7.20
CA ILE A 121 0.80 -4.34 6.96
C ILE A 121 0.52 -4.70 5.51
N PHE A 122 -0.31 -5.72 5.34
CA PHE A 122 -0.82 -6.12 4.04
C PHE A 122 -2.17 -5.49 3.82
N TYR A 123 -2.34 -4.80 2.68
CA TYR A 123 -3.56 -4.05 2.38
C TYR A 123 -3.99 -4.19 0.92
N ASN A 124 -5.28 -3.95 0.70
CA ASN A 124 -5.89 -3.91 -0.61
C ASN A 124 -5.81 -2.49 -1.19
N LYS A 125 -4.88 -2.27 -2.14
CA LYS A 125 -4.70 -0.96 -2.78
C LYS A 125 -5.92 -0.43 -3.54
N ASN A 126 -6.90 -1.29 -3.84
CA ASN A 126 -8.14 -0.86 -4.48
C ASN A 126 -9.13 -0.26 -3.46
N GLN A 127 -8.90 -0.47 -2.15
CA GLN A 127 -9.73 0.05 -1.07
C GLN A 127 -9.03 1.17 -0.29
N ILE A 128 -7.71 1.09 -0.13
CA ILE A 128 -6.95 2.07 0.64
C ILE A 128 -5.54 2.25 0.06
N ASP A 129 -5.11 3.50 -0.08
CA ASP A 129 -3.73 3.86 -0.46
C ASP A 129 -2.84 4.05 0.80
N PRO A 130 -1.50 4.02 0.67
CA PRO A 130 -0.59 4.15 1.81
C PRO A 130 -0.80 5.41 2.65
N TYR A 131 -0.99 6.57 2.03
CA TYR A 131 -1.18 7.83 2.76
C TYR A 131 -2.44 7.77 3.63
N THR A 132 -3.57 7.35 3.04
CA THR A 132 -4.83 7.16 3.78
C THR A 132 -4.69 6.12 4.90
N LEU A 133 -3.98 5.02 4.64
CA LEU A 133 -3.70 4.00 5.66
C LEU A 133 -2.94 4.60 6.85
N TYR A 134 -1.87 5.35 6.60
CA TYR A 134 -1.06 5.97 7.65
C TYR A 134 -1.84 7.00 8.46
N GLN A 135 -2.66 7.83 7.81
CA GLN A 135 -3.55 8.76 8.51
C GLN A 135 -4.53 8.04 9.45
N LYS A 136 -5.13 6.93 9.00
CA LYS A 136 -6.03 6.13 9.85
C LYS A 136 -5.29 5.54 11.04
N ILE A 137 -4.07 5.03 10.85
CA ILE A 137 -3.24 4.51 11.94
C ILE A 137 -2.87 5.62 12.95
N GLN A 138 -2.55 6.82 12.47
CA GLN A 138 -2.33 8.00 13.33
C GLN A 138 -3.58 8.39 14.12
N SER A 139 -4.77 8.32 13.51
CA SER A 139 -6.04 8.63 14.18
C SER A 139 -6.41 7.65 15.31
N ILE A 140 -5.90 6.41 15.24
CA ILE A 140 -6.02 5.43 16.33
C ILE A 140 -4.86 5.56 17.35
N GLY A 141 -3.99 6.56 17.22
CA GLY A 141 -3.04 6.95 18.27
C GLY A 141 -1.65 6.32 18.15
N TYR A 142 -1.30 5.74 17.00
CA TYR A 142 0.07 5.28 16.73
C TYR A 142 0.77 6.25 15.79
N LYS A 143 1.99 6.68 16.13
CA LYS A 143 2.82 7.42 15.17
C LYS A 143 3.30 6.43 14.11
N VAL A 144 3.26 6.81 12.83
CA VAL A 144 3.73 5.96 11.73
C VAL A 144 4.94 6.61 11.09
N ASN A 145 6.07 5.89 11.06
CA ASN A 145 7.27 6.30 10.33
C ASN A 145 7.51 5.27 9.22
N PRO A 146 7.03 5.53 7.98
CA PRO A 146 7.28 4.62 6.87
C PRO A 146 8.72 4.74 6.40
N LYS A 147 9.30 3.62 5.93
CA LYS A 147 10.56 3.67 5.20
C LYS A 147 10.33 4.34 3.85
N LEU A 148 11.03 5.44 3.60
CA LEU A 148 10.93 6.17 2.34
C LEU A 148 11.92 5.58 1.32
N GLU A 149 11.44 5.23 0.13
CA GLU A 149 12.22 4.54 -0.90
C GLU A 149 12.16 5.25 -2.26
N ASN A 150 11.09 5.97 -2.60
CA ASN A 150 10.93 6.63 -3.90
C ASN A 150 10.86 8.15 -3.77
N ILE A 151 11.97 8.74 -3.31
CA ILE A 151 12.07 10.18 -3.08
C ILE A 151 11.99 10.95 -4.39
N THR A 152 11.03 11.86 -4.44
CA THR A 152 10.77 12.81 -5.51
C THR A 152 10.93 14.22 -4.95
N GLN A 153 11.50 15.11 -5.75
CA GLN A 153 11.65 16.52 -5.38
C GLN A 153 10.66 17.40 -6.16
N ALA A 154 9.93 18.25 -5.46
CA ALA A 154 9.02 19.22 -6.06
C ALA A 154 9.38 20.64 -5.63
N TYR A 155 9.43 21.54 -6.61
CA TYR A 155 9.56 22.98 -6.42
C TYR A 155 8.22 23.65 -6.65
N LEU A 156 7.71 24.31 -5.62
CA LEU A 156 6.42 24.99 -5.60
C LEU A 156 6.64 26.49 -5.46
N ARG A 157 5.87 27.28 -6.20
CA ARG A 157 5.70 28.72 -5.96
C ARG A 157 4.45 28.90 -5.12
N ILE A 158 4.55 29.70 -4.05
CA ILE A 158 3.47 29.92 -3.10
C ILE A 158 3.19 31.42 -3.04
N GLN A 159 1.95 31.82 -3.33
CA GLN A 159 1.52 33.21 -3.22
C GLN A 159 0.72 33.44 -1.93
N GLY A 160 0.80 34.66 -1.40
CA GLY A 160 0.11 35.05 -0.16
C GLY A 160 0.95 34.91 1.11
N MET A 161 2.21 34.46 1.02
CA MET A 161 3.11 34.51 2.17
C MET A 161 3.55 35.95 2.41
N HIS A 162 3.35 36.45 3.64
CA HIS A 162 3.67 37.84 4.00
C HIS A 162 4.64 37.96 5.19
N CYS A 163 4.95 36.86 5.88
CA CYS A 163 5.87 36.85 7.01
C CYS A 163 6.44 35.46 7.32
N ASN A 164 7.42 35.40 8.23
CA ASN A 164 8.00 34.15 8.72
C ASN A 164 6.98 33.23 9.42
N SER A 165 5.87 33.75 9.94
CA SER A 165 4.81 32.92 10.51
C SER A 165 4.12 32.07 9.43
N CYS A 166 3.99 32.57 8.19
CA CYS A 166 3.51 31.76 7.06
C CYS A 166 4.47 30.61 6.76
N VAL A 167 5.77 30.89 6.74
CA VAL A 167 6.83 29.88 6.54
C VAL A 167 6.75 28.77 7.58
N MET A 168 6.66 29.14 8.87
CA MET A 168 6.54 28.16 9.95
C MET A 168 5.26 27.34 9.85
N ASN A 169 4.12 27.99 9.57
CA ASN A 169 2.84 27.30 9.46
C ASN A 169 2.82 26.26 8.33
N ILE A 170 3.35 26.62 7.15
CA ILE A 170 3.47 25.68 6.01
C ILE A 170 4.44 24.56 6.36
N THR A 171 5.61 24.89 6.91
CA THR A 171 6.65 23.90 7.27
C THR A 171 6.08 22.85 8.23
N GLN A 172 5.44 23.29 9.32
CA GLN A 172 4.84 22.41 10.33
C GLN A 172 3.69 21.57 9.78
N THR A 173 2.82 22.17 8.95
CA THR A 173 1.70 21.45 8.36
C THR A 173 2.17 20.33 7.43
N ILE A 174 3.23 20.57 6.66
CA ILE A 174 3.73 19.59 5.68
C ILE A 174 4.70 18.59 6.29
N GLU A 175 5.57 18.97 7.22
CA GLU A 175 6.58 18.05 7.78
C GLU A 175 5.96 16.85 8.52
N ASP A 176 4.76 17.01 9.07
CA ASP A 176 4.03 15.96 9.77
C ASP A 176 3.25 15.00 8.83
N LEU A 177 3.16 15.31 7.53
CA LEU A 177 2.44 14.46 6.58
C LEU A 177 3.19 13.15 6.32
N PRO A 178 2.50 11.98 6.36
CA PRO A 178 3.13 10.72 5.99
C PRO A 178 3.72 10.75 4.58
N GLY A 179 4.98 10.37 4.46
CA GLY A 179 5.71 10.34 3.18
C GLY A 179 6.55 11.59 2.89
N ILE A 180 6.51 12.62 3.73
CA ILE A 180 7.44 13.76 3.59
C ILE A 180 8.80 13.38 4.17
N HIS A 181 9.84 13.56 3.35
CA HIS A 181 11.23 13.40 3.78
C HIS A 181 11.80 14.71 4.31
N HIS A 182 11.54 15.81 3.61
CA HIS A 182 12.03 17.13 3.97
C HIS A 182 11.23 18.23 3.26
N ILE A 183 11.04 19.37 3.92
CA ILE A 183 10.50 20.59 3.32
C ILE A 183 11.38 21.78 3.70
N LYS A 184 11.65 22.65 2.72
CA LYS A 184 12.25 23.96 2.93
C LYS A 184 11.39 25.02 2.27
N VAL A 185 10.85 25.93 3.06
CA VAL A 185 10.05 27.07 2.58
C VAL A 185 10.89 28.35 2.64
N SER A 186 10.81 29.18 1.61
CA SER A 186 11.48 30.47 1.50
C SER A 186 10.43 31.58 1.35
N PHE A 187 10.41 32.50 2.30
CA PHE A 187 9.59 33.71 2.22
C PHE A 187 10.10 34.65 1.12
N ASP A 188 11.42 34.86 1.06
CA ASP A 188 12.06 35.77 0.11
C ASP A 188 11.82 35.32 -1.34
N ASP A 189 11.90 34.01 -1.59
CA ASP A 189 11.70 33.43 -2.93
C ASP A 189 10.24 33.07 -3.21
N GLN A 190 9.34 33.24 -2.23
CA GLN A 190 7.93 32.85 -2.33
C GLN A 190 7.76 31.40 -2.84
N SER A 191 8.51 30.47 -2.25
CA SER A 191 8.62 29.11 -2.76
C SER A 191 8.78 28.05 -1.66
N ALA A 192 8.53 26.80 -2.03
CA ALA A 192 8.86 25.63 -1.22
C ALA A 192 9.55 24.56 -2.07
N ASN A 193 10.58 23.94 -1.49
CA ASN A 193 11.25 22.77 -2.01
C ASN A 193 10.92 21.57 -1.11
N ILE A 194 10.33 20.53 -1.69
CA ILE A 194 9.77 19.39 -0.95
C ILE A 194 10.39 18.11 -1.48
N LEU A 195 10.96 17.31 -0.58
CA LEU A 195 11.36 15.93 -0.82
C LEU A 195 10.29 15.02 -0.20
N TYR A 196 9.69 14.17 -1.01
CA TYR A 196 8.60 13.29 -0.57
C TYR A 196 8.64 11.96 -1.31
N ASP A 197 8.11 10.91 -0.70
CA ASP A 197 7.95 9.61 -1.34
C ASP A 197 6.67 9.58 -2.18
N SER A 198 6.81 9.55 -3.50
CA SER A 198 5.67 9.57 -4.43
C SER A 198 4.89 8.25 -4.51
N ASN A 199 5.39 7.17 -3.90
CA ASN A 199 4.60 5.95 -3.66
C ASN A 199 3.69 6.07 -2.44
N ILE A 200 3.99 7.00 -1.51
CA ILE A 200 3.20 7.21 -0.30
C ILE A 200 2.20 8.34 -0.50
N ILE A 201 2.68 9.55 -0.80
CA ILE A 201 1.87 10.76 -0.90
C ILE A 201 1.98 11.38 -2.28
N LYS A 202 0.85 11.80 -2.85
CA LYS A 202 0.82 12.51 -4.13
C LYS A 202 1.08 13.99 -3.93
N LEU A 203 1.78 14.63 -4.87
CA LEU A 203 2.00 16.08 -4.86
C LEU A 203 0.70 16.88 -4.75
N SER A 204 -0.38 16.41 -5.38
CA SER A 204 -1.69 17.05 -5.31
C SER A 204 -2.23 17.15 -3.87
N ILE A 205 -1.96 16.16 -3.02
CA ILE A 205 -2.36 16.20 -1.60
C ILE A 205 -1.55 17.24 -0.86
N ILE A 206 -0.22 17.29 -1.09
CA ILE A 206 0.65 18.30 -0.49
C ILE A 206 0.19 19.71 -0.85
N ILE A 207 -0.13 19.95 -2.12
CA ILE A 207 -0.67 21.24 -2.60
C ILE A 207 -1.97 21.57 -1.88
N GLN A 208 -2.90 20.61 -1.79
CA GLN A 208 -4.18 20.81 -1.09
C GLN A 208 -4.00 21.16 0.39
N GLU A 209 -3.04 20.56 1.09
CA GLU A 209 -2.75 20.90 2.48
C GLU A 209 -2.21 22.33 2.64
N ILE A 210 -1.43 22.83 1.68
CA ILE A 210 -0.97 24.22 1.67
C ILE A 210 -2.13 25.18 1.35
N GLU A 211 -2.97 24.84 0.38
CA GLU A 211 -4.11 25.66 -0.03
C GLU A 211 -5.19 25.78 1.06
N LYS A 212 -5.32 24.78 1.94
CA LYS A 212 -6.17 24.85 3.15
C LYS A 212 -5.73 25.93 4.14
N LEU A 213 -4.51 26.44 4.02
CA LEU A 213 -3.97 27.55 4.82
C LEU A 213 -4.18 28.91 4.13
N ASP A 214 -5.05 28.98 3.10
CA ASP A 214 -5.38 30.16 2.30
C ASP A 214 -4.23 30.68 1.41
N PHE A 215 -3.29 29.81 1.03
CA PHE A 215 -2.24 30.12 0.06
C PHE A 215 -2.59 29.62 -1.34
N GLN A 216 -2.03 30.25 -2.38
CA GLN A 216 -2.14 29.77 -3.76
C GLN A 216 -0.84 29.12 -4.19
N VAL A 217 -0.92 27.96 -4.83
CA VAL A 217 0.27 27.16 -5.16
C VAL A 217 0.36 26.90 -6.66
N ALA A 218 1.54 27.07 -7.22
CA ALA A 218 1.85 26.70 -8.59
C ALA A 218 3.08 25.78 -8.63
N VAL A 219 2.97 24.67 -9.37
CA VAL A 219 4.11 23.76 -9.57
C VAL A 219 5.11 24.40 -10.52
N SER A 220 6.35 24.52 -10.10
CA SER A 220 7.44 25.08 -10.92
C SER A 220 8.23 24.00 -11.61
N THR A 221 8.65 22.95 -10.89
CA THR A 221 9.41 21.82 -11.43
C THR A 221 9.25 20.59 -10.56
N ILE A 222 9.28 19.41 -11.16
CA ILE A 222 9.35 18.12 -10.47
C ILE A 222 10.58 17.39 -11.03
N SER A 223 11.45 16.91 -10.16
CA SER A 223 12.59 16.07 -10.53
C SER A 223 12.52 14.77 -9.75
N ASP A 224 12.39 13.67 -10.48
CA ASP A 224 12.57 12.33 -9.94
C ASP A 224 14.08 12.09 -9.86
N GLU A 225 14.63 11.88 -8.66
CA GLU A 225 16.08 11.61 -8.51
C GLU A 225 16.49 10.24 -9.09
N ASP A 226 15.57 9.43 -9.64
CA ASP A 226 15.92 8.09 -10.15
C ASP A 226 15.27 7.61 -11.45
N LYS A 227 14.66 8.49 -12.28
CA LYS A 227 14.24 8.10 -13.66
C LYS A 227 14.41 9.22 -14.68
N SER A 228 15.62 9.32 -15.24
CA SER A 228 15.77 9.90 -16.58
C SER A 228 14.93 9.11 -17.59
N LYS A 229 14.10 9.82 -18.35
CA LYS A 229 13.27 9.41 -19.51
C LYS A 229 11.90 8.78 -19.18
N ASP A 230 10.85 9.59 -19.07
CA ASP A 230 9.97 9.93 -20.20
C ASP A 230 8.66 10.60 -19.71
N TYR A 231 8.14 11.52 -20.54
CA TYR A 231 6.80 12.14 -20.53
C TYR A 231 6.53 13.32 -19.59
N ILE A 232 6.96 14.51 -20.03
CA ILE A 232 6.15 15.72 -19.88
C ILE A 232 4.99 15.62 -20.88
N ASN A 233 3.78 15.35 -20.42
CA ASN A 233 2.58 15.74 -21.17
C ASN A 233 2.19 17.15 -20.72
N ASN A 234 2.70 18.11 -21.47
CA ASN A 234 2.22 19.50 -21.48
C ASN A 234 0.81 19.53 -22.05
N SER A 235 -0.21 19.39 -21.21
CA SER A 235 -1.58 19.68 -21.62
C SER A 235 -2.50 20.01 -20.45
N ASP A 236 -2.07 20.87 -19.52
CA ASP A 236 -2.98 21.62 -18.61
C ASP A 236 -2.30 22.85 -17.96
N ILE A 237 -1.45 23.58 -18.71
CA ILE A 237 -1.02 24.94 -18.30
C ILE A 237 -1.71 25.97 -19.19
N GLN A 238 -2.94 26.34 -18.80
CA GLN A 238 -3.70 27.53 -19.22
C GLN A 238 -4.79 27.70 -18.15
N LEU A 239 -4.78 28.69 -17.26
CA LEU A 239 -5.03 30.13 -17.39
C LEU A 239 -4.67 30.71 -16.00
N LEU A 240 -4.05 31.88 -15.82
CA LEU A 240 -4.71 33.18 -15.89
C LEU A 240 -3.59 34.26 -15.88
N SER A 241 -3.41 34.92 -17.02
CA SER A 241 -2.97 36.30 -17.06
C SER A 241 -4.17 37.11 -17.52
N GLY A 242 -4.70 37.92 -16.60
CA GLY A 242 -5.83 38.81 -16.78
C GLY A 242 -5.83 39.79 -15.63
#